data_AF-A0A7V8YT91-F1
#
_entry.id   AF-A0A7V8YT91-F1
#
_cell.length_a   1.000
_cell.length_b   1.000
_cell.length_c   1.000
_cell.angle_alpha   90.00
_cell.angle_beta   90.00
_cell.angle_gamma   90.00
#
_symmetry.space_group_name_H-M   'P 1'
#
loop_
_entity.id
_entity.type
_entity.pdbx_description
1 polymer ?
#
loop_
_entity_poly.entity_id
_entity_poly.type
_entity_poly.pdbx_seq_one_letter_code
_entity_poly.pdbx_strand_id
1 'polypeptide(L)'
;MTSGSARLCWDGRELSTAAGAGREFQVDPRCLTGEPVRGAWAHVCALGESSARVRFDEPEIQQVRRDALAWWVPLLGASLVCLTTLALDASHYGGAVTVARSPNLFELDPFARIFPGTVVRSDLFCEVAPPAGPVIERYSGVAWPGGSFS
;
A
#
# COMPACT_ATOMS: atom_id res chain seq x y z
N MET A 1 19.86 -7.26 -3.19
CA MET A 1 19.24 -5.92 -3.12
C MET A 1 18.53 -5.66 -4.44
N THR A 2 17.22 -5.85 -4.49
CA THR A 2 16.40 -5.47 -5.64
C THR A 2 15.97 -4.01 -5.44
N SER A 3 16.72 -3.10 -6.06
CA SER A 3 16.45 -1.65 -6.02
C SER A 3 15.37 -1.28 -7.05
N GLY A 4 14.14 -1.78 -6.88
CA GLY A 4 13.04 -1.50 -7.80
C GLY A 4 11.67 -1.78 -7.20
N SER A 5 10.67 -0.97 -7.57
CA SER A 5 9.26 -1.22 -7.23
C SER A 5 8.74 -2.48 -7.94
N ALA A 6 7.91 -3.27 -7.28
CA ALA A 6 7.14 -4.33 -7.93
C ALA A 6 5.85 -3.75 -8.54
N ARG A 7 5.17 -4.53 -9.41
CA ARG A 7 3.91 -4.12 -10.04
C ARG A 7 2.72 -4.83 -9.42
N LEU A 8 1.66 -4.07 -9.18
CA LEU A 8 0.37 -4.54 -8.72
C LEU A 8 -0.73 -3.92 -9.61
N CYS A 9 -1.65 -4.74 -10.06
CA CYS A 9 -2.80 -4.36 -10.86
C CYS A 9 -4.07 -4.39 -10.01
N TRP A 10 -4.94 -3.41 -10.21
CA TRP A 10 -6.25 -3.33 -9.58
C TRP A 10 -7.33 -3.00 -10.62
N ASP A 11 -8.35 -3.85 -10.73
CA ASP A 11 -9.47 -3.68 -11.66
C ASP A 11 -10.75 -3.15 -11.00
N GLY A 12 -10.71 -2.85 -9.70
CA GLY A 12 -11.86 -2.48 -8.89
C GLY A 12 -12.50 -3.64 -8.11
N ARG A 13 -12.05 -4.88 -8.32
CA ARG A 13 -12.60 -6.09 -7.70
C ARG A 13 -11.54 -7.04 -7.19
N GLU A 14 -10.45 -7.20 -7.92
CA GLU A 14 -9.38 -8.16 -7.65
C GLU A 14 -7.99 -7.53 -7.83
N LEU A 15 -7.05 -7.99 -7.00
CA LEU A 15 -5.64 -7.64 -7.11
C LEU A 15 -4.93 -8.72 -7.95
N SER A 16 -3.99 -8.29 -8.79
CA SER A 16 -3.18 -9.20 -9.62
C SER A 16 -1.77 -8.67 -9.81
N THR A 17 -0.81 -9.54 -10.08
CA THR A 17 0.54 -9.17 -10.54
C THR A 17 0.71 -9.34 -12.05
N ALA A 18 -0.32 -9.86 -12.74
CA ALA A 18 -0.32 -10.01 -14.19
C ALA A 18 -0.54 -8.65 -14.88
N ALA A 19 0.31 -8.34 -15.86
CA ALA A 19 0.22 -7.10 -16.64
C ALA A 19 -1.13 -7.01 -17.39
N GLY A 20 -1.66 -5.80 -17.49
CA GLY A 20 -2.92 -5.54 -18.21
C GLY A 20 -4.20 -6.03 -17.51
N ALA A 21 -4.10 -6.59 -16.31
CA ALA A 21 -5.27 -7.04 -15.53
C ALA A 21 -6.07 -5.89 -14.89
N GLY A 22 -5.67 -4.64 -15.07
CA GLY A 22 -6.31 -3.48 -14.46
C GLY A 22 -5.40 -2.26 -14.47
N ARG A 23 -5.65 -1.31 -13.58
CA ARG A 23 -4.77 -0.18 -13.38
C ARG A 23 -3.48 -0.61 -12.68
N GLU A 24 -2.34 -0.30 -13.29
CA GLU A 24 -1.04 -0.69 -12.76
C GLU A 24 -0.49 0.34 -11.78
N PHE A 25 0.08 -0.16 -10.69
CA PHE A 25 0.76 0.62 -9.67
C PHE A 25 2.11 0.00 -9.33
N GLN A 26 3.04 0.86 -8.96
CA GLN A 26 4.29 0.49 -8.32
C GLN A 26 4.07 0.32 -6.81
N VAL A 27 4.55 -0.79 -6.26
CA VAL A 27 4.43 -1.18 -4.85
C VAL A 27 5.77 -1.63 -4.26
N ASP A 28 5.88 -1.69 -2.93
CA ASP A 28 7.10 -2.19 -2.29
C ASP A 28 7.28 -3.68 -2.64
N PRO A 29 8.41 -4.05 -3.26
CA PRO A 29 8.63 -5.43 -3.70
C PRO A 29 8.64 -6.44 -2.54
N ARG A 30 8.98 -6.02 -1.31
CA ARG A 30 8.97 -6.92 -0.14
C ARG A 30 7.57 -7.42 0.18
N CYS A 31 6.54 -6.64 -0.14
CA CYS A 31 5.16 -7.07 0.05
C CYS A 31 4.77 -8.20 -0.91
N LEU A 32 5.53 -8.45 -1.99
CA LEU A 32 5.24 -9.45 -3.01
C LEU A 32 6.37 -10.49 -3.18
N THR A 33 7.44 -10.39 -2.39
CA THR A 33 8.63 -11.26 -2.52
C THR A 33 8.78 -12.11 -1.26
N GLY A 34 8.48 -13.41 -1.37
CA GLY A 34 8.54 -14.35 -0.24
C GLY A 34 7.42 -15.37 -0.31
N GLU A 35 7.13 -16.01 0.84
CA GLU A 35 5.98 -16.90 0.98
C GLU A 35 4.72 -16.07 1.30
N PRO A 36 3.67 -16.14 0.46
CA PRO A 36 2.46 -15.36 0.70
C PRO A 36 1.65 -15.85 1.91
N VAL A 37 1.03 -14.91 2.62
CA VAL A 37 0.07 -15.21 3.69
C VAL A 37 -1.28 -15.55 3.06
N ARG A 38 -1.62 -16.84 3.04
CA ARG A 38 -2.89 -17.33 2.48
C ARG A 38 -4.10 -16.90 3.31
N GLY A 39 -5.20 -16.62 2.62
CA GLY A 39 -6.48 -16.23 3.20
C GLY A 39 -6.49 -14.84 3.82
N ALA A 40 -5.47 -14.01 3.56
CA ALA A 40 -5.39 -12.65 4.07
C ALA A 40 -6.45 -11.74 3.43
N TRP A 41 -6.66 -10.60 4.07
CA TRP A 41 -7.55 -9.55 3.60
C TRP A 41 -6.72 -8.33 3.21
N ALA A 42 -7.04 -7.74 2.06
CA ALA A 42 -6.47 -6.50 1.59
C ALA A 42 -7.54 -5.42 1.56
N HIS A 43 -7.26 -4.28 2.18
CA HIS A 43 -8.02 -3.06 1.98
C HIS A 43 -7.33 -2.23 0.91
N VAL A 44 -7.97 -2.15 -0.25
CA VAL A 44 -7.48 -1.43 -1.42
C VAL A 44 -8.12 -0.05 -1.45
N CYS A 45 -7.36 0.96 -1.05
CA CYS A 45 -7.77 2.36 -1.13
C CYS A 45 -7.07 2.98 -2.35
N ALA A 46 -7.74 3.01 -3.50
CA ALA A 46 -7.09 3.36 -4.76
C ALA A 46 -7.92 4.32 -5.62
N LEU A 47 -7.24 5.13 -6.42
CA LEU A 47 -7.87 5.96 -7.45
C LEU A 47 -8.58 5.06 -8.49
N GLY A 48 -9.90 5.18 -8.58
CA GLY A 48 -10.72 4.42 -9.52
C GLY A 48 -10.56 4.86 -10.99
N GLU A 49 -10.38 6.15 -11.25
CA GLU A 49 -10.26 6.69 -12.61
C GLU A 49 -8.81 6.70 -13.10
N SER A 50 -8.54 6.09 -14.26
CA SER A 50 -7.18 5.95 -14.82
C SER A 50 -6.47 7.28 -15.08
N SER A 51 -7.21 8.36 -15.34
CA SER A 51 -6.69 9.72 -15.53
C SER A 51 -6.38 10.46 -14.23
N ALA A 52 -6.99 10.05 -13.10
CA ALA A 52 -6.79 10.72 -11.83
C ALA A 52 -5.34 10.55 -11.34
N ARG A 53 -4.74 11.65 -10.89
CA ARG A 53 -3.37 11.69 -10.37
C ARG A 53 -3.33 12.66 -9.20
N VAL A 54 -2.89 12.17 -8.04
CA VAL A 54 -2.68 13.00 -6.84
C VAL A 54 -1.18 13.09 -6.59
N ARG A 55 -0.65 14.24 -6.18
CA ARG A 55 0.78 14.33 -5.89
C ARG A 55 1.08 13.71 -4.52
N PHE A 56 2.27 13.14 -4.38
CA PHE A 56 2.71 12.61 -3.09
C PHE A 56 2.79 13.69 -2.01
N ASP A 57 3.16 14.91 -2.36
CA ASP A 57 3.39 16.04 -1.45
C ASP A 57 2.11 16.79 -1.06
N GLU A 58 0.95 16.42 -1.60
CA GLU A 58 -0.32 17.00 -1.17
C GLU A 58 -0.49 16.84 0.35
N PRO A 59 -0.88 17.92 1.08
CA PRO A 59 -0.94 17.90 2.53
C PRO A 59 -1.81 16.79 3.11
N GLU A 60 -2.93 16.47 2.46
CA GLU A 60 -3.87 15.42 2.84
C GLU A 60 -3.22 14.04 2.74
N ILE A 61 -2.43 13.80 1.68
CA ILE A 61 -1.69 12.55 1.49
C ILE A 61 -0.64 12.39 2.57
N GLN A 62 0.07 13.47 2.89
CA GLN A 62 1.04 13.45 3.98
C GLN A 62 0.36 13.22 5.34
N GLN A 63 -0.82 13.78 5.56
CA GLN A 63 -1.56 13.59 6.81
C GLN A 63 -2.04 12.15 6.98
N VAL A 64 -2.67 11.53 5.97
CA VAL A 64 -3.14 10.14 6.10
C VAL A 64 -1.98 9.16 6.28
N ARG A 65 -0.81 9.42 5.66
CA ARG A 65 0.41 8.63 5.89
C ARG A 65 0.92 8.76 7.32
N ARG A 66 0.92 9.98 7.88
CA ARG A 66 1.29 10.21 9.28
C ARG A 66 0.33 9.50 10.23
N ASP A 67 -0.98 9.62 10.01
CA ASP A 67 -2.00 8.93 10.80
C ASP A 67 -1.82 7.40 10.72
N ALA A 68 -1.54 6.89 9.51
CA ALA A 68 -1.31 5.47 9.28
C ALA A 68 -0.17 4.94 10.16
N LEU A 69 0.96 5.66 10.19
CA LEU A 69 2.12 5.29 10.99
C LEU A 69 1.93 5.53 12.48
N ALA A 70 1.27 6.63 12.86
CA ALA A 70 1.16 7.07 14.23
C ALA A 70 0.26 6.15 15.08
N TRP A 71 -0.84 5.66 14.51
CA TRP A 71 -1.82 4.90 15.30
C TRP A 71 -2.43 3.70 14.56
N TRP A 72 -2.65 3.79 13.24
CA TRP A 72 -3.37 2.74 12.51
C TRP A 72 -2.57 1.43 12.39
N VAL A 73 -1.32 1.51 11.93
CA VAL A 73 -0.39 0.38 11.85
C VAL A 73 -0.15 -0.23 13.24
N PRO A 74 0.11 0.57 14.30
CA PRO A 74 0.16 0.05 15.67
C PRO A 74 -1.12 -0.69 16.10
N LEU A 75 -2.30 -0.19 15.74
CA LEU A 75 -3.59 -0.79 16.10
C LEU A 75 -3.80 -2.17 15.44
N LEU A 76 -3.35 -2.35 14.20
CA LEU A 76 -3.37 -3.65 13.53
C LEU A 76 -2.46 -4.68 14.22
N GLY A 77 -1.36 -4.23 14.81
CA GLY A 77 -0.44 -5.08 15.58
C GLY A 77 0.00 -6.33 14.82
N ALA A 78 -0.05 -7.48 15.48
CA ALA A 78 0.31 -8.78 14.90
C ALA A 78 -0.62 -9.26 13.76
N SER A 79 -1.76 -8.58 13.55
CA SER A 79 -2.63 -8.88 12.41
C SER A 79 -2.12 -8.29 11.11
N LEU A 80 -1.25 -7.27 11.14
CA LEU A 80 -0.66 -6.68 9.95
C LEU A 80 0.18 -7.72 9.21
N VAL A 81 -0.08 -7.89 7.92
CA VAL A 81 0.77 -8.66 7.00
C VAL A 81 1.74 -7.70 6.33
N CYS A 82 1.24 -6.68 5.64
CA CYS A 82 2.07 -5.65 5.05
C CYS A 82 1.25 -4.38 4.75
N LEU A 83 1.94 -3.28 4.50
CA LEU A 83 1.33 -2.07 3.97
C LEU A 83 2.23 -1.53 2.86
N THR A 84 1.63 -1.13 1.74
CA THR A 84 2.36 -0.52 0.63
C THR A 84 1.57 0.64 0.05
N THR A 85 2.27 1.71 -0.30
CA THR A 85 1.70 2.75 -1.16
C THR A 85 1.56 2.23 -2.59
N LEU A 86 0.55 2.70 -3.30
CA LEU A 86 0.38 2.55 -4.74
C LEU A 86 0.94 3.80 -5.41
N ALA A 87 2.07 3.70 -6.08
CA ALA A 87 2.66 4.80 -6.84
C ALA A 87 2.33 4.65 -8.33
N LEU A 88 1.93 5.73 -8.98
CA LEU A 88 1.75 5.76 -10.44
C LEU A 88 3.09 6.02 -11.13
N ASP A 89 3.88 6.92 -10.54
CA ASP A 89 5.25 7.23 -10.93
C ASP A 89 6.00 7.84 -9.74
N ALA A 90 7.15 8.46 -10.00
CA ALA A 90 8.00 9.06 -8.95
C ALA A 90 7.30 10.18 -8.17
N SER A 91 6.34 10.88 -8.77
CA SER A 91 5.67 12.07 -8.19
C SER A 91 4.20 11.86 -7.87
N HIS A 92 3.56 10.88 -8.50
CA HIS A 92 2.11 10.67 -8.38
C HIS A 92 1.75 9.46 -7.53
N TYR A 93 0.84 9.73 -6.59
CA TYR A 93 0.25 8.80 -5.66
C TYR A 93 -1.09 8.28 -6.19
N GLY A 94 -1.26 6.96 -6.10
CA GLY A 94 -2.43 6.23 -6.55
C GLY A 94 -3.29 5.66 -5.44
N GLY A 95 -2.81 5.72 -4.18
CA GLY A 95 -3.49 5.17 -3.01
C GLY A 95 -2.61 4.24 -2.17
N ALA A 96 -3.21 3.32 -1.42
CA ALA A 96 -2.50 2.34 -0.61
C ALA A 96 -3.23 1.00 -0.55
N VAL A 97 -2.46 -0.05 -0.24
CA VAL A 97 -2.99 -1.35 0.14
C VAL A 97 -2.49 -1.69 1.54
N THR A 98 -3.43 -1.91 2.45
CA THR A 98 -3.19 -2.47 3.77
C THR A 98 -3.60 -3.93 3.76
N VAL A 99 -2.72 -4.84 4.17
CA VAL A 99 -3.01 -6.27 4.21
C VAL A 99 -2.94 -6.76 5.64
N ALA A 100 -3.97 -7.48 6.07
CA ALA A 100 -4.07 -8.03 7.41
C ALA A 100 -4.70 -9.43 7.41
N ARG A 101 -4.47 -10.18 8.49
CA ARG A 101 -5.07 -11.51 8.70
C ARG A 101 -6.58 -11.45 8.95
N SER A 102 -7.09 -10.29 9.35
CA SER A 102 -8.50 -10.03 9.63
C SER A 102 -8.90 -8.63 9.13
N PRO A 103 -10.11 -8.44 8.59
CA PRO A 103 -10.56 -7.16 8.06
C PRO A 103 -11.20 -6.24 9.13
N ASN A 104 -11.33 -6.71 10.38
CA ASN A 104 -12.18 -6.08 11.41
C ASN A 104 -11.88 -4.60 11.71
N LEU A 105 -10.67 -4.14 11.39
CA LEU A 105 -10.25 -2.79 11.70
C LEU A 105 -10.27 -1.88 10.46
N PHE A 106 -10.50 -2.41 9.25
CA PHE A 106 -10.36 -1.65 7.99
C PHE A 106 -11.29 -0.45 7.86
N GLU A 107 -12.40 -0.41 8.62
CA GLU A 107 -13.25 0.78 8.72
C GLU A 107 -12.54 2.02 9.28
N LEU A 108 -11.42 1.82 9.99
CA LEU A 108 -10.61 2.87 10.57
C LEU A 108 -9.43 3.29 9.66
N ASP A 109 -9.26 2.67 8.48
CA ASP A 109 -8.13 2.94 7.60
C ASP A 109 -8.08 4.42 7.16
N PRO A 110 -7.02 5.18 7.50
CA PRO A 110 -6.89 6.59 7.13
C PRO A 110 -6.94 6.84 5.61
N PHE A 111 -6.49 5.89 4.79
CA PHE A 111 -6.47 6.05 3.33
C PHE A 111 -7.88 6.09 2.72
N ALA A 112 -8.85 5.45 3.37
CA ALA A 112 -10.25 5.45 2.94
C ALA A 112 -10.93 6.82 3.06
N ARG A 113 -10.29 7.79 3.73
CA ARG A 113 -10.74 9.20 3.78
C ARG A 113 -10.51 9.95 2.47
N ILE A 114 -9.57 9.47 1.65
CA ILE A 114 -9.14 10.13 0.40
C ILE A 114 -9.53 9.29 -0.82
N PHE A 115 -9.41 7.97 -0.72
CA PHE A 115 -9.67 7.07 -1.83
C PHE A 115 -10.86 6.15 -1.56
N PRO A 116 -11.60 5.74 -2.59
CA PRO A 116 -12.54 4.64 -2.48
C PRO A 116 -11.84 3.39 -1.93
N GLY A 117 -12.34 2.86 -0.80
CA GLY A 117 -11.83 1.66 -0.14
C GLY A 117 -12.63 0.43 -0.53
N THR A 118 -11.94 -0.63 -0.99
CA THR A 118 -12.54 -1.94 -1.27
C THR A 118 -11.81 -3.03 -0.49
N VAL A 119 -12.56 -3.86 0.23
CA VAL A 119 -12.00 -4.98 1.00
C VAL A 119 -12.11 -6.26 0.17
N VAL A 120 -10.98 -6.92 -0.05
CA VAL A 120 -10.89 -8.15 -0.85
C VAL A 120 -10.06 -9.20 -0.13
N ARG A 121 -10.29 -10.48 -0.43
CA ARG A 121 -9.34 -11.53 -0.04
C ARG A 121 -8.15 -11.52 -0.99
N SER A 122 -6.96 -11.84 -0.49
CA SER A 122 -5.75 -11.93 -1.31
C SER A 122 -4.78 -12.95 -0.76
N ASP A 123 -4.16 -13.69 -1.69
CA ASP A 123 -3.08 -14.64 -1.43
C ASP A 123 -1.76 -14.16 -2.05
N LEU A 124 -1.66 -12.87 -2.41
CA LEU A 124 -0.50 -12.31 -3.13
C LEU A 124 0.61 -11.82 -2.19
N PHE A 125 0.26 -11.45 -0.96
CA PHE A 125 1.12 -10.62 -0.14
C PHE A 125 1.91 -11.41 0.89
N CYS A 126 3.15 -11.00 1.09
CA CYS A 126 4.09 -11.55 2.05
C CYS A 126 4.12 -10.70 3.32
N GLU A 127 4.48 -11.30 4.44
CA GLU A 127 4.64 -10.59 5.70
C GLU A 127 5.87 -9.67 5.66
N VAL A 128 5.65 -8.39 5.95
CA VAL A 128 6.68 -7.36 6.01
C VAL A 128 6.54 -6.64 7.34
N ALA A 129 7.62 -6.62 8.11
CA ALA A 129 7.64 -5.90 9.37
C ALA A 129 7.23 -4.42 9.14
N PRO A 130 6.36 -3.87 10.00
CA PRO A 130 6.11 -2.44 9.98
C PRO A 130 7.44 -1.71 10.19
N PRO A 131 7.60 -0.53 9.61
CA PRO A 131 8.84 0.20 9.69
C PRO A 131 9.13 0.63 11.13
N ALA A 132 10.41 0.90 11.40
CA ALA A 132 10.78 1.59 12.62
C ALA A 132 10.41 3.09 12.52
N GLY A 133 9.33 3.50 13.18
CA GLY A 133 9.10 4.89 13.60
C GLY A 133 8.34 5.83 12.64
N PRO A 134 8.09 7.09 13.10
CA PRO A 134 7.19 8.05 12.44
C PRO A 134 7.80 8.86 11.28
N VAL A 135 9.07 8.65 10.92
CA VAL A 135 9.74 9.40 9.84
C VAL A 135 10.33 8.43 8.82
N ILE A 136 9.60 8.24 7.72
CA ILE A 136 10.07 7.53 6.54
C ILE A 136 9.77 8.43 5.34
N GLU A 137 10.71 9.33 5.08
CA GLU A 137 10.77 10.10 3.84
C GLU A 137 11.22 9.20 2.69
N ARG A 138 10.64 9.43 1.52
CA ARG A 138 11.16 8.87 0.27
C ARG A 138 12.37 9.69 -0.17
N TYR A 139 13.47 9.02 -0.47
CA TYR A 139 14.40 9.42 -1.53
C TYR A 139 14.31 8.33 -2.60
N SER A 140 14.05 8.66 -3.88
CA SER A 140 14.10 7.80 -5.08
C SER A 140 12.79 7.27 -5.75
N GLY A 141 11.59 7.65 -5.33
CA GLY A 141 10.37 7.28 -6.08
C GLY A 141 9.93 5.81 -5.96
N VAL A 142 10.49 5.04 -5.01
CA VAL A 142 10.12 3.65 -4.68
C VAL A 142 8.98 3.60 -3.67
N ALA A 143 7.93 2.83 -3.91
CA ALA A 143 6.77 2.75 -3.00
C ALA A 143 7.20 2.45 -1.57
N TRP A 144 6.58 3.11 -0.59
CA TRP A 144 6.88 2.92 0.83
C TRP A 144 6.64 1.44 1.23
N PRO A 145 7.52 0.80 2.05
CA PRO A 145 8.73 1.32 2.71
C PRO A 145 10.04 1.42 1.88
N GLY A 146 9.99 1.92 0.64
CA GLY A 146 11.16 2.23 -0.17
C GLY A 146 12.05 3.36 0.35
N GLY A 147 13.22 3.00 0.86
CA GLY A 147 14.33 3.90 1.17
C GLY A 147 15.24 3.33 2.26
N SER A 148 16.50 3.06 1.94
CA SER A 148 17.55 2.86 2.96
C SER A 148 18.43 4.10 2.98
N PHE A 149 18.67 4.68 4.16
CA PHE A 149 19.81 5.59 4.34
C PHE A 149 21.07 4.71 4.33
N SER A 150 21.77 4.67 3.20
CA SER A 150 23.13 4.13 3.09
C SER A 150 24.10 5.27 2.85
#